data_AF-A0A1W1EHN2-F1
#
_entry.id   AF-A0A1W1EHN2-F1
#
_cell.length_a   1.000
_cell.length_b   1.000
_cell.length_c   1.000
_cell.angle_alpha   90.00
_cell.angle_beta   90.00
_cell.angle_gamma   90.00
#
_symmetry.space_group_name_H-M   'P 1'
#
loop_
_entity.id
_entity.type
_entity.pdbx_description
1 polymer ?
#
loop_
_entity_poly.entity_id
_entity_poly.type
_entity_poly.pdbx_seq_one_letter_code
_entity_poly.pdbx_strand_id
1 'polypeptide(L)'
;MVSFFANSGAEANEGAIKLARKYGQIKFDNKRYKVITLEHSFHGRTITTVKATGQESFHNDNFSPYPDGFNYVQDIDSIYSSIDDETVAVMIELVQGEGGVEPFDKAQIQKLASYLKENDILLIVDEVQTGVYRTGEFLASNLYDIEPDIITLAKGLGGGVPIGVVMSRHKDILIAGDHGSTFGGNYLSTTAGLAVLEVLENLYKQDSINQSILYFQEKLEEVLRDNSDKFNKSVGLGLMRGLRVNSSELLGRIMKESIKNRLIVLKAGRDTLRFLPSITISRDEIDEGFERFNRALDNVI
;
A
#
# COMPACT_ATOMS: atom_id res chain seq x y z
N MET A 1 12.56 0.38 15.54
CA MET A 1 11.14 0.62 15.91
C MET A 1 10.68 -0.43 16.91
N VAL A 2 9.66 -0.17 17.73
CA VAL A 2 8.90 -1.22 18.44
C VAL A 2 7.83 -1.77 17.50
N SER A 3 7.49 -3.05 17.65
CA SER A 3 6.48 -3.73 16.82
C SER A 3 5.34 -4.27 17.67
N PHE A 4 4.11 -4.00 17.25
CA PHE A 4 2.91 -4.69 17.73
C PHE A 4 2.36 -5.59 16.63
N PHE A 5 2.11 -6.86 16.95
CA PHE A 5 1.59 -7.83 16.00
C PHE A 5 0.06 -7.95 16.09
N ALA A 6 -0.58 -7.97 14.93
CA ALA A 6 -2.00 -8.11 14.69
C ALA A 6 -2.24 -9.22 13.63
N ASN A 7 -3.44 -9.33 13.10
CA ASN A 7 -3.85 -10.41 12.19
C ASN A 7 -4.10 -9.95 10.75
N SER A 8 -4.18 -8.64 10.50
CA SER A 8 -4.44 -8.09 9.18
C SER A 8 -3.90 -6.67 9.03
N GLY A 9 -3.87 -6.17 7.78
CA GLY A 9 -3.54 -4.77 7.51
C GLY A 9 -4.54 -3.79 8.11
N ALA A 10 -5.84 -4.13 8.15
CA ALA A 10 -6.84 -3.28 8.79
C ALA A 10 -6.61 -3.19 10.31
N GLU A 11 -6.30 -4.28 10.99
CA GLU A 11 -5.95 -4.23 12.41
C GLU A 11 -4.64 -3.48 12.67
N ALA A 12 -3.64 -3.61 11.78
CA ALA A 12 -2.42 -2.83 11.87
C ALA A 12 -2.72 -1.32 11.74
N ASN A 13 -3.55 -0.93 10.77
CA ASN A 13 -3.93 0.47 10.59
C ASN A 13 -4.79 1.01 11.75
N GLU A 14 -5.69 0.20 12.34
CA GLU A 14 -6.36 0.56 13.61
C GLU A 14 -5.35 0.84 14.73
N GLY A 15 -4.33 -0.02 14.87
CA GLY A 15 -3.26 0.16 15.86
C GLY A 15 -2.44 1.43 15.62
N ALA A 16 -2.10 1.73 14.36
CA ALA A 16 -1.40 2.95 13.97
C ALA A 16 -2.22 4.22 14.29
N ILE A 17 -3.50 4.24 13.92
CA ILE A 17 -4.41 5.36 14.19
C ILE A 17 -4.59 5.55 15.70
N LYS A 18 -4.77 4.47 16.47
CA LYS A 18 -4.86 4.54 17.94
C LYS A 18 -3.57 5.09 18.57
N LEU A 19 -2.41 4.63 18.10
CA LEU A 19 -1.12 5.14 18.57
C LEU A 19 -1.00 6.63 18.29
N ALA A 20 -1.31 7.08 17.06
CA ALA A 20 -1.26 8.48 16.69
C ALA A 20 -2.21 9.35 17.52
N ARG A 21 -3.48 8.95 17.67
CA ARG A 21 -4.44 9.68 18.51
C ARG A 21 -4.01 9.73 19.98
N LYS A 22 -3.48 8.63 20.53
CA LYS A 22 -2.95 8.64 21.89
C LYS A 22 -1.71 9.54 22.01
N TYR A 23 -0.83 9.54 21.02
CA TYR A 23 0.31 10.46 20.95
C TYR A 23 -0.17 11.92 21.05
N GLY A 24 -1.15 12.31 20.23
CA GLY A 24 -1.67 13.67 20.26
C GLY A 24 -2.36 14.04 21.58
N GLN A 25 -3.09 13.10 22.17
CA GLN A 25 -3.75 13.26 23.47
C GLN A 25 -2.76 13.45 24.63
N ILE A 26 -1.57 12.85 24.59
CA ILE A 26 -0.59 12.94 25.69
C ILE A 26 0.46 14.02 25.48
N LYS A 27 0.73 14.41 24.22
CA LYS A 27 1.79 15.36 23.87
C LYS A 27 1.30 16.80 23.75
N PHE A 28 0.00 17.01 23.52
CA PHE A 28 -0.54 18.36 23.30
C PHE A 28 -1.78 18.60 24.15
N ASP A 29 -1.86 19.79 24.74
CA ASP A 29 -2.97 20.19 25.62
C ASP A 29 -4.31 20.27 24.88
N ASN A 30 -4.27 20.62 23.59
CA ASN A 30 -5.46 20.72 22.73
C ASN A 30 -5.90 19.37 22.13
N LYS A 31 -5.31 18.25 22.59
CA LYS A 31 -5.72 16.89 22.22
C LYS A 31 -5.75 16.65 20.71
N ARG A 32 -4.63 16.81 20.00
CA ARG A 32 -4.57 16.55 18.55
C ARG A 32 -5.04 15.12 18.23
N TYR A 33 -5.95 14.97 17.28
CA TYR A 33 -6.56 13.67 16.93
C TYR A 33 -6.91 13.51 15.45
N LYS A 34 -6.91 14.61 14.68
CA LYS A 34 -7.23 14.59 13.26
C LYS A 34 -6.13 13.91 12.46
N VAL A 35 -6.51 12.99 11.60
CA VAL A 35 -5.61 12.29 10.67
C VAL A 35 -5.96 12.74 9.26
N ILE A 36 -4.98 13.31 8.56
CA ILE A 36 -5.11 13.65 7.14
C ILE A 36 -4.77 12.42 6.32
N THR A 37 -5.58 12.13 5.32
CA THR A 37 -5.43 11.03 4.36
C THR A 37 -5.64 11.56 2.95
N LEU A 38 -5.24 10.79 1.94
CA LEU A 38 -5.37 11.19 0.54
C LEU A 38 -6.63 10.59 -0.09
N GLU A 39 -7.25 11.33 -1.00
CA GLU A 39 -8.23 10.77 -1.92
C GLU A 39 -7.61 9.56 -2.67
N HIS A 40 -8.45 8.59 -3.01
CA HIS A 40 -8.07 7.32 -3.67
C HIS A 40 -7.23 6.35 -2.82
N SER A 41 -6.85 6.71 -1.59
CA SER A 41 -6.18 5.80 -0.65
C SER A 41 -7.06 4.61 -0.25
N PHE A 42 -6.46 3.55 0.28
CA PHE A 42 -7.16 2.41 0.89
C PHE A 42 -6.42 1.88 2.12
N HIS A 43 -7.05 2.02 3.29
CA HIS A 43 -6.44 1.67 4.58
C HIS A 43 -7.16 0.54 5.33
N GLY A 44 -8.24 0.00 4.77
CA GLY A 44 -8.93 -1.17 5.33
C GLY A 44 -10.44 -1.10 5.24
N ARG A 45 -11.11 -2.01 5.93
CA ARG A 45 -12.58 -2.14 5.93
C ARG A 45 -13.21 -2.27 7.32
N THR A 46 -12.44 -2.07 8.39
CA THR A 46 -13.04 -1.86 9.73
C THR A 46 -13.63 -0.45 9.79
N ILE A 47 -14.56 -0.17 10.71
CA ILE A 47 -15.26 1.13 10.75
C ILE A 47 -14.30 2.33 10.78
N THR A 48 -13.18 2.28 11.52
CA THR A 48 -12.20 3.37 11.52
C THR A 48 -11.34 3.39 10.27
N THR A 49 -10.84 2.23 9.82
CA THR A 49 -9.92 2.19 8.67
C THR A 49 -10.60 2.39 7.33
N VAL A 50 -11.88 2.01 7.23
CA VAL A 50 -12.72 2.39 6.09
C VAL A 50 -12.99 3.88 6.13
N LYS A 51 -13.13 4.50 7.31
CA LYS A 51 -13.24 5.96 7.42
C LYS A 51 -11.93 6.68 7.10
N ALA A 52 -10.78 6.05 7.32
CA ALA A 52 -9.49 6.57 6.87
C ALA A 52 -9.28 6.41 5.34
N THR A 53 -9.99 5.48 4.71
CA THR A 53 -9.90 5.22 3.26
C THR A 53 -10.53 6.39 2.49
N GLY A 54 -9.74 7.09 1.67
CA GLY A 54 -10.16 8.29 0.92
C GLY A 54 -11.00 7.98 -0.32
N GLN A 55 -11.93 7.05 -0.24
CA GLN A 55 -12.77 6.62 -1.35
C GLN A 55 -14.23 6.54 -0.90
N GLU A 56 -15.03 7.51 -1.35
CA GLU A 56 -16.44 7.68 -0.95
C GLU A 56 -17.28 6.41 -1.18
N SER A 57 -16.97 5.63 -2.21
CA SER A 57 -17.68 4.38 -2.52
C SER A 57 -17.59 3.31 -1.44
N PHE A 58 -16.63 3.41 -0.50
CA PHE A 58 -16.55 2.53 0.66
C PHE A 58 -17.32 3.03 1.89
N HIS A 59 -17.76 4.29 1.88
CA HIS A 59 -18.52 4.91 2.98
C HIS A 59 -20.02 4.66 2.82
N ASN A 60 -20.43 3.41 2.99
CA ASN A 60 -21.84 3.03 2.92
C ASN A 60 -22.63 3.66 4.10
N ASP A 61 -23.76 4.33 3.81
CA ASP A 61 -24.63 4.94 4.81
C ASP A 61 -25.14 3.95 5.87
N ASN A 62 -25.27 2.67 5.52
CA ASN A 62 -25.73 1.62 6.44
C ASN A 62 -24.71 1.25 7.53
N PHE A 63 -23.45 1.71 7.44
CA PHE A 63 -22.45 1.52 8.49
C PHE A 63 -22.23 2.78 9.33
N SER A 64 -22.93 3.87 9.01
CA SER A 64 -22.85 5.13 9.75
C SER A 64 -23.48 5.01 11.16
N PRO A 65 -23.11 5.87 12.12
CA PRO A 65 -22.11 6.94 12.03
C PRO A 65 -20.66 6.43 12.06
N TYR A 66 -19.80 7.04 11.25
CA TYR A 66 -18.36 6.81 11.26
C TYR A 66 -17.65 7.67 12.31
N PRO A 67 -16.45 7.28 12.79
CA PRO A 67 -15.69 8.11 13.73
C PRO A 67 -15.22 9.41 13.08
N ASP A 68 -15.31 10.51 13.83
CA ASP A 68 -14.79 11.82 13.41
C ASP A 68 -13.25 11.85 13.39
N GLY A 69 -12.69 12.96 12.89
CA GLY A 69 -11.25 13.24 12.93
C GLY A 69 -10.47 12.67 11.76
N PHE A 70 -11.09 12.59 10.58
CA PHE A 70 -10.44 12.27 9.31
C PHE A 70 -10.69 13.37 8.30
N ASN A 71 -9.63 13.84 7.65
CA ASN A 71 -9.68 14.84 6.59
C ASN A 71 -9.08 14.23 5.31
N TYR A 72 -9.79 14.32 4.18
CA TYR A 72 -9.33 13.80 2.89
C TYR A 72 -8.90 14.95 2.02
N VAL A 73 -7.69 14.87 1.48
CA VAL A 73 -7.15 15.90 0.58
C VAL A 73 -6.78 15.27 -0.76
N GLN A 74 -6.85 16.05 -1.83
CA GLN A 74 -6.73 15.54 -3.20
C GLN A 74 -5.31 15.05 -3.52
N ASP A 75 -4.30 15.74 -3.01
CA ASP A 75 -2.90 15.51 -3.30
C ASP A 75 -1.98 15.93 -2.15
N ILE A 76 -0.68 15.68 -2.31
CA ILE A 76 0.33 16.00 -1.31
C ILE A 76 0.43 17.50 -1.04
N ASP A 77 0.25 18.35 -2.05
CA ASP A 77 0.34 19.81 -1.87
C ASP A 77 -0.83 20.37 -1.05
N SER A 78 -2.00 19.72 -1.13
CA SER A 78 -3.18 20.07 -0.34
C SER A 78 -3.06 19.70 1.14
N ILE A 79 -2.08 18.88 1.53
CA ILE A 79 -1.84 18.52 2.94
C ILE A 79 -1.44 19.76 3.74
N TYR A 80 -0.55 20.60 3.21
CA TYR A 80 0.04 21.72 3.94
C TYR A 80 -1.02 22.73 4.41
N SER A 81 -2.01 23.04 3.58
CA SER A 81 -3.10 23.97 3.90
C SER A 81 -4.21 23.34 4.75
N SER A 82 -4.22 22.00 4.86
CA SER A 82 -5.23 21.24 5.60
C SER A 82 -4.83 20.90 7.03
N ILE A 83 -3.58 21.21 7.40
CA ILE A 83 -3.07 21.05 8.76
C ILE A 83 -3.62 22.20 9.62
N ASP A 84 -4.21 21.81 10.75
CA ASP A 84 -4.70 22.70 11.79
C ASP A 84 -4.13 22.34 13.17
N ASP A 85 -4.58 23.04 14.20
CA ASP A 85 -4.09 22.84 15.56
C ASP A 85 -4.48 21.48 16.15
N GLU A 86 -5.50 20.81 15.62
CA GLU A 86 -5.98 19.49 16.05
C GLU A 86 -5.37 18.33 15.23
N THR A 87 -4.52 18.62 14.25
CA THR A 87 -3.90 17.62 13.36
C THR A 87 -2.76 16.88 14.04
N VAL A 88 -2.89 15.55 14.15
CA VAL A 88 -1.89 14.70 14.81
C VAL A 88 -1.04 13.90 13.84
N ALA A 89 -1.59 13.55 12.68
CA ALA A 89 -0.89 12.68 11.74
C ALA A 89 -1.33 12.89 10.30
N VAL A 90 -0.43 12.55 9.39
CA VAL A 90 -0.69 12.31 7.98
C VAL A 90 -0.48 10.83 7.72
N MET A 91 -1.48 10.16 7.12
CA MET A 91 -1.42 8.75 6.77
C MET A 91 -1.51 8.57 5.25
N ILE A 92 -0.49 7.96 4.66
CA ILE A 92 -0.36 7.79 3.20
C ILE A 92 0.14 6.39 2.83
N GLU A 93 -0.23 5.94 1.64
CA GLU A 93 0.51 4.92 0.89
C GLU A 93 1.53 5.64 0.00
N LEU A 94 2.78 5.17 -0.11
CA LEU A 94 3.76 5.80 -1.04
C LEU A 94 3.47 5.46 -2.51
N VAL A 95 2.83 4.31 -2.74
CA VAL A 95 2.23 3.92 -4.01
C VAL A 95 0.78 3.54 -3.72
N GLN A 96 -0.19 4.33 -4.17
CA GLN A 96 -1.60 4.05 -3.88
C GLN A 96 -2.04 2.80 -4.63
N GLY A 97 -2.30 1.74 -3.89
CA GLY A 97 -2.52 0.42 -4.47
C GLY A 97 -3.85 0.26 -5.15
N GLU A 98 -4.92 0.43 -4.37
CA GLU A 98 -6.28 0.44 -4.90
C GLU A 98 -6.58 1.71 -5.70
N GLY A 99 -5.87 2.82 -5.42
CA GLY A 99 -6.00 4.11 -6.12
C GLY A 99 -5.47 4.14 -7.57
N GLY A 100 -4.90 3.02 -8.05
CA GLY A 100 -4.44 2.91 -9.44
C GLY A 100 -2.96 2.62 -9.61
N VAL A 101 -2.27 2.18 -8.56
CA VAL A 101 -0.84 1.84 -8.60
C VAL A 101 0.04 3.05 -8.95
N GLU A 102 -0.35 4.25 -8.51
CA GLU A 102 0.40 5.48 -8.77
C GLU A 102 1.41 5.73 -7.65
N PRO A 103 2.73 5.79 -7.94
CA PRO A 103 3.73 6.25 -6.99
C PRO A 103 3.70 7.78 -6.86
N PHE A 104 3.89 8.29 -5.66
CA PHE A 104 4.11 9.73 -5.46
C PHE A 104 5.52 10.15 -5.86
N ASP A 105 5.69 11.44 -6.18
CA ASP A 105 7.01 12.01 -6.46
C ASP A 105 7.91 11.94 -5.21
N LYS A 106 9.16 11.49 -5.41
CA LYS A 106 10.10 11.28 -4.31
C LYS A 106 10.46 12.58 -3.59
N ALA A 107 10.76 13.65 -4.33
CA ALA A 107 11.16 14.92 -3.74
C ALA A 107 10.01 15.58 -2.98
N GLN A 108 8.79 15.48 -3.50
CA GLN A 108 7.58 15.97 -2.84
C GLN A 108 7.33 15.25 -1.50
N ILE A 109 7.48 13.92 -1.47
CA ILE A 109 7.35 13.12 -0.24
C ILE A 109 8.46 13.43 0.77
N GLN A 110 9.71 13.60 0.34
CA GLN A 110 10.82 13.99 1.21
C GLN A 110 10.58 15.35 1.88
N LYS A 111 10.08 16.32 1.10
CA LYS A 111 9.69 17.63 1.61
C LYS A 111 8.57 17.53 2.63
N LEU A 112 7.53 16.75 2.32
CA LEU A 112 6.42 16.50 3.25
C LEU A 112 6.93 15.88 4.56
N ALA A 113 7.71 14.80 4.48
CA ALA A 113 8.22 14.11 5.66
C ALA A 113 9.05 15.03 6.56
N SER A 114 9.88 15.89 5.97
CA SER A 114 10.67 16.89 6.70
C SER A 114 9.78 17.93 7.37
N TYR A 115 8.80 18.47 6.64
CA TYR A 115 7.84 19.45 7.16
C TYR A 115 7.01 18.90 8.32
N LEU A 116 6.48 17.68 8.20
CA LEU A 116 5.67 17.06 9.25
C LEU A 116 6.47 16.87 10.53
N LYS A 117 7.73 16.41 10.39
CA LYS A 117 8.66 16.25 11.50
C LYS A 117 8.96 17.58 12.20
N GLU A 118 9.16 18.67 11.46
CA GLU A 118 9.40 20.01 12.00
C GLU A 118 8.18 20.58 12.77
N ASN A 119 6.97 20.08 12.50
CA ASN A 119 5.72 20.56 13.09
C ASN A 119 5.12 19.60 14.13
N ASP A 120 5.88 18.58 14.54
CA ASP A 120 5.44 17.52 15.46
C ASP A 120 4.15 16.80 15.01
N ILE A 121 3.99 16.61 13.69
CA ILE A 121 2.91 15.85 13.07
C ILE A 121 3.46 14.49 12.62
N LEU A 122 2.80 13.41 13.04
CA LEU A 122 3.29 12.06 12.76
C LEU A 122 3.11 11.71 11.28
N LEU A 123 4.14 11.13 10.68
CA LEU A 123 4.02 10.48 9.37
C LEU A 123 3.74 8.98 9.55
N ILE A 124 2.55 8.56 9.13
CA ILE A 124 2.15 7.15 9.06
C ILE A 124 2.26 6.71 7.60
N VAL A 125 3.12 5.73 7.33
CA VAL A 125 3.19 5.10 6.00
C VAL A 125 2.55 3.72 6.04
N ASP A 126 1.45 3.59 5.31
CA ASP A 126 0.78 2.32 5.08
C ASP A 126 1.54 1.51 4.01
N GLU A 127 2.33 0.54 4.48
CA GLU A 127 3.12 -0.35 3.64
C GLU A 127 2.52 -1.76 3.59
N VAL A 128 1.22 -1.89 3.90
CA VAL A 128 0.51 -3.17 3.85
C VAL A 128 0.62 -3.81 2.46
N GLN A 129 0.62 -3.03 1.38
CA GLN A 129 0.78 -3.53 0.02
C GLN A 129 2.18 -3.33 -0.57
N THR A 130 2.87 -2.23 -0.24
CA THR A 130 4.16 -1.86 -0.85
C THR A 130 5.39 -2.45 -0.17
N GLY A 131 5.25 -2.84 1.10
CA GLY A 131 6.34 -3.41 1.88
C GLY A 131 6.67 -4.85 1.51
N VAL A 132 7.62 -5.42 2.24
CA VAL A 132 8.07 -6.81 2.11
C VAL A 132 8.55 -7.09 0.67
N TYR A 133 9.46 -6.24 0.18
CA TYR A 133 10.14 -6.37 -1.13
C TYR A 133 9.25 -6.21 -2.36
N ARG A 134 7.96 -5.88 -2.22
CA ARG A 134 7.05 -5.69 -3.36
C ARG A 134 7.55 -4.63 -4.34
N THR A 135 8.12 -3.55 -3.82
CA THR A 135 8.66 -2.43 -4.61
C THR A 135 10.14 -2.60 -4.98
N GLY A 136 10.76 -3.72 -4.61
CA GLY A 136 12.21 -3.97 -4.76
C GLY A 136 13.01 -3.75 -3.48
N GLU A 137 12.45 -3.04 -2.50
CA GLU A 137 13.04 -2.80 -1.18
C GLU A 137 12.17 -3.38 -0.07
N PHE A 138 12.75 -3.70 1.08
CA PHE A 138 11.98 -4.24 2.22
C PHE A 138 10.83 -3.29 2.62
N LEU A 139 11.10 -1.99 2.63
CA LEU A 139 10.11 -0.93 2.81
C LEU A 139 10.21 0.02 1.61
N ALA A 140 9.09 0.39 1.00
CA ALA A 140 9.07 1.42 -0.03
C ALA A 140 9.60 2.74 0.51
N SER A 141 9.44 3.04 1.80
CA SER A 141 10.00 4.21 2.47
C SER A 141 11.52 4.35 2.27
N ASN A 142 12.25 3.24 2.10
CA ASN A 142 13.68 3.25 1.77
C ASN A 142 13.93 3.84 0.38
N LEU A 143 13.09 3.54 -0.62
CA LEU A 143 13.20 4.11 -1.97
C LEU A 143 12.99 5.63 -1.96
N TYR A 144 12.25 6.14 -0.98
CA TYR A 144 11.97 7.56 -0.79
C TYR A 144 13.00 8.27 0.10
N ASP A 145 13.95 7.54 0.69
CA ASP A 145 14.91 8.05 1.69
C ASP A 145 14.22 8.83 2.83
N ILE A 146 13.05 8.34 3.27
CA ILE A 146 12.31 8.92 4.39
C ILE A 146 12.26 7.98 5.56
N GLU A 147 11.90 8.56 6.69
CA GLU A 147 11.91 7.92 7.97
C GLU A 147 10.54 8.12 8.63
N PRO A 148 9.53 7.26 8.40
CA PRO A 148 8.20 7.40 9.00
C PRO A 148 8.19 7.19 10.52
N ASP A 149 7.25 7.79 11.22
CA ASP A 149 7.06 7.60 12.66
C ASP A 149 6.33 6.30 12.99
N ILE A 150 5.40 5.91 12.10
CA ILE A 150 4.63 4.68 12.15
C ILE A 150 4.60 4.04 10.77
N ILE A 151 4.82 2.73 10.70
CA ILE A 151 4.71 1.91 9.48
C ILE A 151 3.77 0.76 9.77
N THR A 152 2.89 0.43 8.82
CA THR A 152 2.06 -0.78 8.91
C THR A 152 2.43 -1.79 7.82
N LEU A 153 2.48 -3.06 8.19
CA LEU A 153 2.79 -4.19 7.30
C LEU A 153 1.74 -5.29 7.47
N ALA A 154 1.45 -6.04 6.39
CA ALA A 154 0.65 -7.27 6.42
C ALA A 154 0.89 -8.02 5.11
N LYS A 155 -0.16 -8.61 4.50
CA LYS A 155 -0.17 -9.24 3.16
C LYS A 155 1.08 -10.07 2.87
N GLY A 156 2.04 -9.51 2.13
CA GLY A 156 3.29 -10.16 1.74
C GLY A 156 4.06 -10.75 2.91
N LEU A 157 3.98 -10.11 4.09
CA LEU A 157 4.67 -10.55 5.30
C LEU A 157 4.34 -12.00 5.68
N GLY A 158 3.08 -12.42 5.55
CA GLY A 158 2.65 -13.74 6.00
C GLY A 158 2.69 -14.82 4.93
N GLY A 159 3.02 -14.47 3.67
CA GLY A 159 3.04 -15.44 2.57
C GLY A 159 1.72 -16.19 2.36
N GLY A 160 0.59 -15.60 2.78
CA GLY A 160 -0.74 -16.22 2.77
C GLY A 160 -1.31 -16.52 4.16
N VAL A 161 -0.49 -16.56 5.22
CA VAL A 161 -0.95 -16.66 6.62
C VAL A 161 -1.33 -15.27 7.15
N PRO A 162 -2.48 -15.11 7.84
CA PRO A 162 -2.88 -13.81 8.39
C PRO A 162 -1.88 -13.27 9.43
N ILE A 163 -1.35 -12.07 9.16
CA ILE A 163 -0.50 -11.31 10.06
C ILE A 163 -0.59 -9.83 9.68
N GLY A 164 -0.59 -8.96 10.70
CA GLY A 164 -0.42 -7.53 10.57
C GLY A 164 0.63 -7.05 11.56
N VAL A 165 1.30 -5.94 11.29
CA VAL A 165 2.30 -5.35 12.19
C VAL A 165 2.17 -3.84 12.17
N VAL A 166 2.20 -3.25 13.35
CA VAL A 166 2.42 -1.81 13.54
C VAL A 166 3.83 -1.63 14.05
N MET A 167 4.67 -0.95 13.28
CA MET A 167 6.01 -0.56 13.68
C MET A 167 6.01 0.92 14.03
N SER A 168 6.57 1.32 15.17
CA SER A 168 6.67 2.73 15.53
C SER A 168 7.97 3.09 16.22
N ARG A 169 8.40 4.35 16.08
CA ARG A 169 9.49 4.90 16.89
C ARG A 169 9.07 5.25 18.32
N HIS A 170 7.79 5.49 18.55
CA HIS A 170 7.28 5.96 19.83
C HIS A 170 6.93 4.79 20.75
N LYS A 171 7.95 4.30 21.46
CA LYS A 171 7.86 3.08 22.29
C LYS A 171 6.93 3.20 23.50
N ASP A 172 6.77 4.41 24.02
CA ASP A 172 6.12 4.63 25.33
C ASP A 172 4.67 5.16 25.21
N ILE A 173 4.11 5.19 24.00
CA ILE A 173 2.76 5.73 23.77
C ILE A 173 1.69 4.71 24.15
N LEU A 174 1.80 3.48 23.64
CA LEU A 174 0.93 2.38 24.01
C LEU A 174 1.56 1.63 25.18
N ILE A 175 0.90 1.67 26.34
CA ILE A 175 1.23 0.94 27.55
C ILE A 175 0.31 -0.28 27.69
N ALA A 176 0.66 -1.16 28.65
CA ALA A 176 -0.10 -2.39 28.87
C ALA A 176 -1.59 -2.10 29.13
N GLY A 177 -2.47 -2.70 28.34
CA GLY A 177 -3.92 -2.54 28.43
C GLY A 177 -4.54 -1.59 27.39
N ASP A 178 -3.79 -0.72 26.71
CA ASP A 178 -4.36 0.21 25.71
C ASP A 178 -4.81 -0.48 24.41
N HIS A 179 -4.09 -1.53 24.02
CA HIS A 179 -4.27 -2.22 22.76
C HIS A 179 -3.88 -3.70 22.93
N GLY A 180 -4.53 -4.59 22.17
CA GLY A 180 -4.32 -6.02 22.31
C GLY A 180 -4.99 -6.80 21.17
N SER A 181 -4.55 -8.03 20.98
CA SER A 181 -5.09 -8.96 19.99
C SER A 181 -4.92 -10.39 20.50
N THR A 182 -5.97 -11.20 20.45
CA THR A 182 -5.92 -12.60 20.92
C THR A 182 -4.92 -13.45 20.12
N PHE A 183 -4.90 -13.25 18.80
CA PHE A 183 -4.05 -14.02 17.87
C PHE A 183 -2.83 -13.23 17.38
N GLY A 184 -2.75 -11.93 17.70
CA GLY A 184 -1.62 -11.10 17.32
C GLY A 184 -0.32 -11.64 17.89
N GLY A 185 0.66 -11.90 17.01
CA GLY A 185 1.97 -12.43 17.42
C GLY A 185 1.99 -13.91 17.75
N ASN A 186 0.96 -14.67 17.37
CA ASN A 186 0.95 -16.12 17.57
C ASN A 186 2.12 -16.80 16.83
N TYR A 187 2.55 -17.97 17.33
CA TYR A 187 3.71 -18.69 16.80
C TYR A 187 3.56 -19.13 15.33
N LEU A 188 2.35 -19.50 14.89
CA LEU A 188 2.13 -19.94 13.50
C LEU A 188 2.37 -18.78 12.52
N SER A 189 1.69 -17.64 12.74
CA SER A 189 1.80 -16.46 11.88
C SER A 189 3.21 -15.87 11.89
N THR A 190 3.85 -15.80 13.06
CA THR A 190 5.21 -15.26 13.17
C THR A 190 6.27 -16.18 12.56
N THR A 191 6.12 -17.51 12.71
CA THR A 191 7.01 -18.47 12.04
C THR A 191 6.87 -18.40 10.52
N ALA A 192 5.63 -18.32 10.01
CA ALA A 192 5.38 -18.12 8.59
C ALA A 192 6.02 -16.81 8.09
N GLY A 193 5.89 -15.72 8.86
CA GLY A 193 6.52 -14.45 8.54
C GLY A 193 8.04 -14.51 8.51
N LEU A 194 8.67 -15.16 9.49
CA LEU A 194 10.12 -15.35 9.50
C LEU A 194 10.60 -16.15 8.28
N ALA A 195 9.91 -17.23 7.91
CA ALA A 195 10.25 -18.04 6.74
C ALA A 195 10.16 -17.21 5.43
N VAL A 196 9.12 -16.39 5.30
CA VAL A 196 8.99 -15.47 4.15
C VAL A 196 10.15 -14.48 4.11
N LEU A 197 10.47 -13.84 5.23
CA LEU A 197 11.56 -12.86 5.30
C LEU A 197 12.91 -13.51 4.97
N GLU A 198 13.19 -14.70 5.49
CA GLU A 198 14.43 -15.44 5.22
C GLU A 198 14.59 -15.71 3.71
N VAL A 199 13.54 -16.20 3.05
CA VAL A 199 13.57 -16.45 1.59
C VAL A 199 13.79 -15.15 0.82
N LEU A 200 13.00 -14.11 1.11
CA LEU A 200 13.06 -12.87 0.34
C LEU A 200 14.35 -12.08 0.58
N GLU A 201 14.87 -12.07 1.82
CA GLU A 201 16.15 -11.43 2.13
C GLU A 201 17.31 -12.11 1.39
N ASN A 202 17.29 -13.44 1.28
CA ASN A 202 18.29 -14.18 0.50
C ASN A 202 18.21 -13.83 -0.99
N LEU A 203 17.00 -13.78 -1.56
CA LEU A 203 16.80 -13.38 -2.96
C LEU A 203 17.20 -11.92 -3.23
N TYR A 204 16.94 -11.02 -2.27
CA TYR A 204 17.36 -9.62 -2.34
C TYR A 204 18.89 -9.50 -2.34
N LYS A 205 19.58 -10.20 -1.42
CA LYS A 205 21.06 -10.23 -1.36
C LYS A 205 21.71 -10.81 -2.62
N GLN A 206 21.00 -11.69 -3.33
CA GLN A 206 21.43 -12.29 -4.59
C GLN A 206 21.03 -11.45 -5.82
N ASP A 207 20.44 -10.27 -5.63
CA ASP A 207 19.93 -9.39 -6.69
C ASP A 207 18.82 -10.02 -7.56
N SER A 208 18.28 -11.18 -7.17
CA SER A 208 17.29 -11.92 -7.96
C SER A 208 15.95 -11.17 -8.05
N ILE A 209 15.55 -10.47 -6.99
CA ILE A 209 14.32 -9.66 -6.98
C ILE A 209 14.43 -8.54 -8.02
N ASN A 210 15.56 -7.83 -8.05
CA ASN A 210 15.80 -6.74 -8.98
C ASN A 210 15.86 -7.22 -10.44
N GLN A 211 16.51 -8.36 -10.69
CA GLN A 211 16.51 -8.99 -12.01
C GLN A 211 15.09 -9.31 -12.51
N SER A 212 14.25 -9.90 -11.66
CA SER A 212 12.84 -10.16 -11.99
C SER A 212 12.05 -8.87 -12.21
N ILE A 213 12.30 -7.80 -11.44
CA ILE A 213 11.67 -6.49 -11.63
C ILE A 213 12.01 -5.92 -13.01
N LEU A 214 13.30 -5.89 -13.38
CA LEU A 214 13.75 -5.35 -14.66
C LEU A 214 13.17 -6.14 -15.82
N TYR A 215 13.17 -7.47 -15.73
CA TYR A 215 12.61 -8.32 -16.79
C TYR A 215 11.10 -8.14 -16.94
N PHE A 216 10.36 -8.12 -15.83
CA PHE A 216 8.93 -7.87 -15.86
C PHE A 216 8.61 -6.49 -16.44
N GLN A 217 9.42 -5.48 -16.10
CA GLN A 217 9.29 -4.13 -16.65
C GLN A 217 9.48 -4.10 -18.16
N GLU A 218 10.55 -4.73 -18.67
CA GLU A 218 10.83 -4.82 -20.10
C GLU A 218 9.64 -5.41 -20.87
N LYS A 219 9.09 -6.53 -20.38
CA LYS A 219 7.89 -7.16 -20.97
C LYS A 219 6.66 -6.29 -20.92
N LEU A 220 6.46 -5.56 -19.81
CA LEU A 220 5.33 -4.64 -19.70
C LEU A 220 5.44 -3.45 -20.66
N GLU A 221 6.66 -2.93 -20.86
CA GLU A 221 6.94 -1.86 -21.79
C GLU A 221 6.81 -2.30 -23.25
N GLU A 222 7.19 -3.55 -23.59
CA GLU A 222 6.87 -4.17 -24.89
C GLU A 222 5.38 -4.14 -25.16
N VAL A 223 4.56 -4.65 -24.23
CA VAL A 223 3.09 -4.65 -24.39
C VAL A 223 2.51 -3.25 -24.55
N LEU A 224 3.01 -2.28 -23.77
CA LEU A 224 2.58 -0.89 -23.87
C LEU A 224 2.87 -0.31 -25.27
N ARG A 225 4.07 -0.55 -25.81
CA ARG A 225 4.45 -0.07 -27.15
C ARG A 225 3.59 -0.72 -28.24
N ASP A 226 3.37 -2.02 -28.15
CA ASP A 226 2.66 -2.79 -29.19
C ASP A 226 1.14 -2.59 -29.16
N ASN A 227 0.60 -2.05 -28.06
CA ASN A 227 -0.84 -1.87 -27.84
C ASN A 227 -1.18 -0.43 -27.39
N SER A 228 -0.56 0.58 -27.98
CA SER A 228 -0.80 2.00 -27.67
C SER A 228 -2.23 2.47 -27.96
N ASP A 229 -2.99 1.71 -28.76
CA ASP A 229 -4.43 1.90 -28.99
C ASP A 229 -5.28 1.49 -27.78
N LYS A 230 -4.75 0.66 -26.88
CA LYS A 230 -5.43 0.14 -25.67
C LYS A 230 -4.90 0.78 -24.38
N PHE A 231 -3.62 1.15 -24.34
CA PHE A 231 -2.95 1.63 -23.14
C PHE A 231 -2.25 2.97 -23.33
N ASN A 232 -2.26 3.80 -22.28
CA ASN A 232 -1.67 5.14 -22.29
C ASN A 232 -0.29 5.21 -21.63
N LYS A 233 -0.12 4.56 -20.46
CA LYS A 233 1.14 4.57 -19.69
C LYS A 233 1.25 3.34 -18.80
N SER A 234 2.48 2.94 -18.50
CA SER A 234 2.78 2.03 -17.41
C SER A 234 2.99 2.79 -16.10
N VAL A 235 2.57 2.22 -14.98
CA VAL A 235 2.68 2.82 -13.64
C VAL A 235 3.16 1.78 -12.62
N GLY A 236 3.49 2.26 -11.41
CA GLY A 236 3.90 1.46 -10.27
C GLY A 236 5.41 1.27 -10.13
N LEU A 237 5.81 0.58 -9.05
CA LEU A 237 7.21 0.33 -8.68
C LEU A 237 7.42 -1.17 -8.42
N GLY A 238 8.63 -1.66 -8.68
CA GLY A 238 9.00 -3.07 -8.47
C GLY A 238 8.05 -4.03 -9.20
N LEU A 239 7.54 -5.03 -8.47
CA LEU A 239 6.54 -5.98 -8.96
C LEU A 239 5.10 -5.58 -8.56
N MET A 240 4.88 -4.30 -8.29
CA MET A 240 3.56 -3.69 -8.17
C MET A 240 3.37 -2.77 -9.37
N ARG A 241 2.79 -3.31 -10.45
CA ARG A 241 2.76 -2.64 -11.75
C ARG A 241 1.35 -2.48 -12.28
N GLY A 242 1.16 -1.54 -13.19
CA GLY A 242 -0.10 -1.38 -13.89
C GLY A 242 0.05 -0.77 -15.28
N LEU A 243 -0.98 -0.95 -16.10
CA LEU A 243 -1.19 -0.26 -17.37
C LEU A 243 -2.48 0.56 -17.28
N ARG A 244 -2.40 1.86 -17.60
CA ARG A 244 -3.58 2.72 -17.75
C ARG A 244 -4.28 2.37 -19.05
N VAL A 245 -5.52 1.92 -18.95
CA VAL A 245 -6.36 1.49 -20.07
C VAL A 245 -7.23 2.66 -20.54
N ASN A 246 -7.43 2.78 -21.84
CA ASN A 246 -8.11 3.93 -22.44
C ASN A 246 -9.56 4.10 -22.01
N SER A 247 -10.21 3.03 -21.54
CA SER A 247 -11.54 3.10 -20.93
C SER A 247 -11.78 1.99 -19.90
N SER A 248 -12.70 2.23 -18.98
CA SER A 248 -13.12 1.22 -17.99
C SER A 248 -13.85 0.04 -18.62
N GLU A 249 -14.52 0.24 -19.75
CA GLU A 249 -15.16 -0.84 -20.52
C GLU A 249 -14.10 -1.76 -21.13
N LEU A 250 -13.10 -1.18 -21.78
CA LEU A 250 -11.98 -1.91 -22.36
C LEU A 250 -11.22 -2.70 -21.28
N LEU A 251 -10.98 -2.08 -20.13
CA LEU A 251 -10.38 -2.76 -18.96
C LEU A 251 -11.17 -4.02 -18.57
N GLY A 252 -12.50 -3.92 -18.48
CA GLY A 252 -13.37 -5.06 -18.15
C GLY A 252 -13.28 -6.19 -19.18
N ARG A 253 -13.20 -5.85 -20.48
CA ARG A 253 -13.02 -6.82 -21.57
C ARG A 253 -11.67 -7.51 -21.49
N ILE A 254 -10.57 -6.75 -21.32
CA ILE A 254 -9.22 -7.29 -21.18
C ILE A 254 -9.12 -8.25 -19.99
N MET A 255 -9.67 -7.88 -18.83
CA MET A 255 -9.67 -8.76 -17.65
C MET A 255 -10.42 -10.07 -17.91
N LYS A 256 -11.59 -10.01 -18.57
CA LYS A 256 -12.39 -11.19 -18.91
C LYS A 256 -11.65 -12.11 -19.88
N GLU A 257 -11.03 -11.56 -20.92
CA GLU A 257 -10.23 -12.35 -21.88
C GLU A 257 -8.95 -12.91 -21.25
N SER A 258 -8.33 -12.18 -20.31
CA SER A 258 -7.16 -12.66 -19.56
C SER A 258 -7.52 -13.92 -18.75
N ILE A 259 -8.66 -13.91 -18.04
CA ILE A 259 -9.14 -15.08 -17.28
C ILE A 259 -9.39 -16.28 -18.21
N LYS A 260 -10.00 -16.08 -19.38
CA LYS A 260 -10.19 -17.14 -20.38
C LYS A 260 -8.87 -17.74 -20.86
N ASN A 261 -7.83 -16.91 -20.95
CA ASN A 261 -6.46 -17.31 -21.27
C ASN A 261 -5.67 -17.81 -20.04
N ARG A 262 -6.35 -18.09 -18.92
CA ARG A 262 -5.74 -18.60 -17.67
C ARG A 262 -4.69 -17.66 -17.09
N LEU A 263 -4.94 -16.35 -17.18
CA LEU A 263 -4.15 -15.30 -16.57
C LEU A 263 -5.04 -14.47 -15.63
N ILE A 264 -4.64 -14.35 -14.37
CA ILE A 264 -5.34 -13.52 -13.39
C ILE A 264 -4.61 -12.18 -13.30
N VAL A 265 -5.33 -11.14 -13.68
CA VAL A 265 -4.94 -9.73 -13.55
C VAL A 265 -6.00 -9.02 -12.70
N LEU A 266 -5.60 -7.93 -12.05
CA LEU A 266 -6.47 -7.20 -11.14
C LEU A 266 -6.87 -5.86 -11.74
N LYS A 267 -7.92 -5.26 -11.18
CA LYS A 267 -8.24 -3.85 -11.37
C LYS A 267 -7.63 -3.04 -10.23
N ALA A 268 -7.23 -1.81 -10.55
CA ALA A 268 -6.99 -0.74 -9.58
C ALA A 268 -7.59 0.57 -10.12
N GLY A 269 -8.16 1.38 -9.24
CA GLY A 269 -8.80 2.63 -9.60
C GLY A 269 -9.91 2.43 -10.66
N ARG A 270 -10.10 3.46 -11.48
CA ARG A 270 -11.14 3.46 -12.53
C ARG A 270 -10.75 2.62 -13.75
N ASP A 271 -9.50 2.74 -14.17
CA ASP A 271 -9.04 2.43 -15.52
C ASP A 271 -7.67 1.72 -15.56
N THR A 272 -7.20 1.16 -14.44
CA THR A 272 -5.88 0.51 -14.40
C THR A 272 -5.97 -0.99 -14.33
N LEU A 273 -5.29 -1.65 -15.27
CA LEU A 273 -5.02 -3.07 -15.21
C LEU A 273 -3.78 -3.27 -14.34
N ARG A 274 -3.94 -3.93 -13.20
CA ARG A 274 -2.91 -4.12 -12.18
C ARG A 274 -2.32 -5.53 -12.24
N PHE A 275 -0.99 -5.58 -12.17
CA PHE A 275 -0.17 -6.77 -12.09
C PHE A 275 0.52 -6.83 -10.73
N LEU A 276 0.30 -7.93 -10.00
CA LEU A 276 0.88 -8.20 -8.68
C LEU A 276 1.38 -9.65 -8.63
N PRO A 277 2.37 -10.04 -9.45
CA PRO A 277 2.88 -11.42 -9.47
C PRO A 277 3.55 -11.81 -8.14
N SER A 278 3.90 -13.09 -7.97
CA SER A 278 4.77 -13.49 -6.85
C SER A 278 6.11 -12.75 -6.93
N ILE A 279 6.72 -12.45 -5.78
CA ILE A 279 8.10 -11.89 -5.76
C ILE A 279 9.12 -12.95 -6.21
N THR A 280 8.77 -14.23 -6.02
CA THR A 280 9.57 -15.38 -6.46
C THR A 280 9.21 -15.85 -7.87
N ILE A 281 8.48 -15.05 -8.66
CA ILE A 281 8.09 -15.43 -10.02
C ILE A 281 9.33 -15.67 -10.87
N SER A 282 9.35 -16.81 -11.57
CA SER A 282 10.45 -17.19 -12.45
C SER A 282 10.35 -16.49 -13.81
N ARG A 283 11.46 -16.45 -14.55
CA ARG A 283 11.50 -15.90 -15.91
C ARG A 283 10.50 -16.59 -16.85
N ASP A 284 10.44 -17.92 -16.81
CA ASP A 284 9.53 -18.72 -17.63
C ASP A 284 8.06 -18.44 -17.31
N GLU A 285 7.72 -18.22 -16.04
CA GLU A 285 6.36 -17.83 -15.63
C GLU A 285 6.01 -16.41 -16.07
N ILE A 286 6.99 -15.49 -16.08
CA ILE A 286 6.82 -14.14 -16.66
C ILE A 286 6.51 -14.27 -18.15
N ASP A 287 7.33 -15.02 -18.89
CA ASP A 287 7.16 -15.21 -20.34
C ASP A 287 5.80 -15.84 -20.68
N GLU A 288 5.45 -16.95 -20.06
CA GLU A 288 4.14 -17.61 -20.25
C GLU A 288 2.97 -16.67 -19.86
N GLY A 289 3.14 -15.86 -18.80
CA GLY A 289 2.16 -14.88 -18.36
C GLY A 289 1.90 -13.80 -19.42
N PHE A 290 2.96 -13.24 -20.00
CA PHE A 290 2.85 -12.24 -21.06
C PHE A 290 2.39 -12.81 -22.40
N GLU A 291 2.75 -14.05 -22.74
CA GLU A 291 2.17 -14.73 -23.89
C GLU A 291 0.65 -14.91 -23.76
N ARG A 292 0.18 -15.34 -22.58
CA ARG A 292 -1.27 -15.40 -22.29
C ARG A 292 -1.92 -14.04 -22.35
N PHE A 293 -1.23 -13.01 -21.89
CA PHE A 293 -1.73 -11.65 -21.91
C PHE A 293 -1.89 -11.14 -23.35
N ASN A 294 -0.88 -11.31 -24.21
CA ASN A 294 -0.96 -10.93 -25.62
C ASN A 294 -2.10 -11.65 -26.35
N ARG A 295 -2.27 -12.97 -26.14
CA ARG A 295 -3.44 -13.71 -26.67
C ARG A 295 -4.78 -13.14 -26.17
N ALA A 296 -4.83 -12.64 -24.94
CA ALA A 296 -6.03 -11.99 -24.43
C ALA A 296 -6.28 -10.64 -25.11
N LEU A 297 -5.23 -9.84 -25.37
CA LEU A 297 -5.33 -8.55 -26.05
C LEU A 297 -5.79 -8.71 -27.51
N ASP A 298 -5.31 -9.73 -28.22
CA ASP A 298 -5.72 -10.02 -29.60
C ASP A 298 -7.22 -10.33 -29.73
N ASN A 299 -7.83 -10.89 -28.68
CA ASN A 299 -9.26 -11.19 -28.63
C ASN A 299 -10.14 -9.98 -28.25
N VAL A 300 -9.52 -8.85 -27.88
CA VAL A 300 -10.22 -7.62 -27.49
C VAL A 300 -10.18 -6.64 -28.66
N ILE A 301 -11.20 -6.71 -29.52
CA ILE A 301 -11.45 -5.78 -30.64
C ILE A 301 -11.98 -4.43 -30.14
#